data_AF-A0A2Z5QL63-F1
#
_entry.id   AF-A0A2Z5QL63-F1
#
_cell.length_a   1.000
_cell.length_b   1.000
_cell.length_c   1.000
_cell.angle_alpha   90.00
_cell.angle_beta   90.00
_cell.angle_gamma   90.00
#
_symmetry.space_group_name_H-M   'P 1'
#
loop_
_entity.id
_entity.type
_entity.pdbx_description
1 polymer ?
#
loop_
_entity_poly.entity_id
_entity_poly.type
_entity_poly.pdbx_seq_one_letter_code
_entity_poly.pdbx_strand_id
1 'polypeptide(L)'
;MSNLSLVLLTVIFSVLLLVGLVHYSVFGVKHFNGNRYSNISEWYSSFECGFLGHGLNENFFSFSYLNLLILFVIFDLEISLLLNIVYDGIWYYTFWCYFFFFFFLVVGYVVELKLGYIKWIN
;
A
#
# COMPACT_ATOMS: atom_id res chain seq x y z
N MET A 1 -14.48 -20.74 -43.97
CA MET A 1 -13.46 -20.66 -42.90
C MET A 1 -12.40 -19.61 -43.20
N SER A 2 -11.83 -19.55 -44.42
CA SER A 2 -10.81 -18.56 -44.82
C SER A 2 -11.28 -17.09 -44.82
N ASN A 3 -12.50 -16.80 -45.29
CA ASN A 3 -12.97 -15.41 -45.38
C ASN A 3 -13.25 -14.80 -43.99
N LEU A 4 -13.70 -15.61 -43.03
CA LEU A 4 -14.00 -15.16 -41.67
C LEU A 4 -12.72 -14.91 -40.87
N SER A 5 -11.69 -15.75 -41.03
CA SER A 5 -10.38 -15.51 -40.42
C SER A 5 -9.68 -14.27 -41.00
N LEU A 6 -9.85 -13.99 -42.30
CA LEU A 6 -9.33 -12.77 -42.93
C LEU A 6 -10.02 -11.50 -42.41
N VAL A 7 -11.35 -11.50 -42.25
CA VAL A 7 -12.09 -10.36 -41.69
C VAL A 7 -11.71 -10.10 -40.23
N LEU A 8 -11.50 -11.14 -39.42
CA LEU A 8 -11.04 -10.96 -38.05
C LEU A 8 -9.63 -10.33 -38.00
N LEU A 9 -8.73 -10.74 -38.89
CA LEU A 9 -7.37 -10.23 -38.93
C LEU A 9 -7.32 -8.74 -39.34
N THR A 10 -8.16 -8.32 -40.29
CA THR A 10 -8.25 -6.90 -40.69
C THR A 10 -8.85 -6.02 -39.59
N VAL A 11 -9.84 -6.52 -38.84
CA VAL A 11 -10.41 -5.79 -37.69
C VAL A 11 -9.41 -5.67 -36.54
N ILE A 12 -8.65 -6.73 -36.25
CA ILE A 12 -7.62 -6.67 -35.19
C ILE A 12 -6.52 -5.67 -35.58
N PHE A 13 -6.09 -5.67 -36.84
CA PHE A 13 -5.08 -4.73 -37.32
C PHE A 13 -5.55 -3.27 -37.24
N SER A 14 -6.82 -2.99 -37.60
CA SER A 14 -7.35 -1.62 -37.53
C SER A 14 -7.47 -1.11 -36.10
N VAL A 15 -7.87 -1.97 -35.16
CA VAL A 15 -7.91 -1.64 -33.72
C VAL A 15 -6.51 -1.39 -33.17
N LEU A 16 -5.52 -2.23 -33.49
CA LEU A 16 -4.14 -2.03 -33.05
C LEU A 16 -3.54 -0.72 -33.58
N LEU A 17 -3.85 -0.36 -34.82
CA LEU A 17 -3.39 0.89 -35.43
C LEU A 17 -3.99 2.10 -34.70
N LEU A 18 -5.29 2.07 -34.39
CA LEU A 18 -5.95 3.13 -33.61
C LEU A 18 -5.35 3.28 -32.21
N VAL A 19 -5.11 2.18 -31.49
CA VAL A 19 -4.47 2.20 -30.17
C VAL A 19 -3.06 2.78 -30.26
N GLY A 20 -2.29 2.40 -31.30
CA GLY A 20 -0.95 2.92 -31.55
C GLY A 20 -0.94 4.44 -31.81
N LEU A 21 -1.89 4.96 -32.60
CA LEU A 21 -2.01 6.39 -32.87
C LEU A 21 -2.38 7.19 -31.62
N VAL A 22 -3.29 6.67 -30.79
CA VAL A 22 -3.65 7.30 -29.52
C VAL A 22 -2.43 7.35 -28.60
N HIS A 23 -1.70 6.24 -28.45
CA HIS A 23 -0.49 6.20 -27.63
C HIS A 23 0.59 7.16 -28.14
N TYR A 24 0.81 7.21 -29.46
CA TYR A 24 1.75 8.15 -30.09
C TYR A 24 1.34 9.61 -29.87
N SER A 25 0.05 9.95 -29.89
CA SER A 25 -0.40 11.32 -29.62
C SER A 25 -0.17 11.74 -28.16
N VAL A 26 -0.37 10.83 -27.20
CA VAL A 26 -0.20 11.10 -25.77
C VAL A 26 1.28 11.18 -25.37
N PHE A 27 2.12 10.30 -25.95
CA PHE A 27 3.57 10.28 -25.65
C PHE A 27 4.38 11.24 -26.53
N GLY A 28 4.06 11.35 -27.82
CA GLY A 28 4.82 12.12 -28.80
C GLY A 28 4.71 13.64 -28.62
N VAL A 29 3.54 14.14 -28.19
CA VAL A 29 3.35 15.57 -27.90
C VAL A 29 4.18 16.02 -26.70
N LYS A 30 4.46 15.12 -25.74
CA LYS A 30 5.27 15.41 -24.56
C LYS A 30 6.76 15.55 -24.89
N HIS A 31 7.25 14.95 -25.98
CA HIS A 31 8.68 14.90 -26.28
C HIS A 31 9.16 16.03 -27.21
N PHE A 32 8.35 16.46 -28.19
CA PHE A 32 8.84 17.35 -29.24
C PHE A 32 8.89 18.84 -28.86
N ASN A 33 8.08 19.28 -27.89
CA ASN A 33 7.99 20.69 -27.54
C ASN A 33 8.36 20.94 -26.07
N GLY A 34 9.64 20.71 -25.75
CA GLY A 34 10.23 20.85 -24.42
C GLY A 34 10.06 22.23 -23.76
N ASN A 35 9.62 23.26 -24.50
CA ASN A 35 9.41 24.61 -23.98
C ASN A 35 7.97 24.92 -23.52
N ARG A 36 6.98 24.03 -23.69
CA ARG A 36 5.60 24.32 -23.25
C ARG A 36 5.31 24.00 -21.77
N TYR A 37 6.25 23.36 -21.07
CA TYR A 37 6.09 22.94 -19.68
C TYR A 37 6.99 23.70 -18.68
N SER A 38 7.71 24.74 -19.11
CA SER A 38 8.52 25.54 -18.16
C SER A 38 7.65 26.20 -17.09
N ASN A 39 6.53 26.81 -17.47
CA ASN A 39 5.58 27.42 -16.52
C ASN A 39 4.72 26.42 -15.74
N ILE A 40 4.69 25.15 -16.16
CA ILE A 40 3.90 24.10 -15.50
C ILE A 40 4.79 23.32 -14.52
N SER A 41 6.12 23.51 -14.59
CA SER A 41 7.09 22.87 -13.71
C SER A 41 6.86 23.14 -12.24
N GLU A 42 6.39 24.34 -11.91
CA GLU A 42 6.00 24.74 -10.56
C GLU A 42 4.74 24.00 -10.05
N TRP A 43 3.89 23.51 -10.95
CA TRP A 43 2.65 22.82 -10.59
C TRP A 43 2.86 21.33 -10.28
N TYR A 44 3.95 20.73 -10.78
CA TYR A 44 4.29 19.33 -10.54
C TYR A 44 5.57 19.14 -9.70
N SER A 45 6.22 20.23 -9.27
CA SER A 45 7.36 20.17 -8.35
C SER A 45 6.91 19.83 -6.93
N SER A 46 7.76 19.12 -6.18
CA SER A 46 7.57 18.86 -4.75
C SER A 46 7.41 20.17 -3.97
N PHE A 47 6.51 20.17 -2.98
CA PHE A 47 6.30 21.34 -2.12
C PHE A 47 7.47 21.50 -1.14
N GLU A 48 8.33 22.51 -1.36
CA GLU A 48 9.48 22.81 -0.51
C GLU A 48 9.34 24.14 0.27
N CYS A 49 8.11 24.48 0.69
CA CYS A 49 7.86 25.68 1.50
C CYS A 49 8.46 26.98 0.92
N GLY A 50 8.48 27.12 -0.42
CA GLY A 50 9.00 28.30 -1.12
C GLY A 50 10.51 28.33 -1.38
N PHE A 51 11.25 27.28 -0.99
CA PHE A 51 12.65 27.10 -1.34
C PHE A 51 12.81 26.35 -2.68
N LEU A 52 13.96 26.53 -3.34
CA LEU A 52 14.30 25.70 -4.50
C LEU A 52 14.63 24.29 -4.04
N GLY A 53 14.04 23.31 -4.74
CA GLY A 53 14.34 21.88 -4.68
C GLY A 53 15.80 21.56 -4.35
N HIS A 54 16.13 21.37 -3.08
CA HIS A 54 17.49 21.02 -2.69
C HIS A 54 17.51 19.83 -1.73
N GLY A 55 17.72 18.65 -2.31
CA GLY A 55 17.95 17.43 -1.55
C GLY A 55 17.82 16.20 -2.43
N LEU A 56 18.68 15.21 -2.18
CA LEU A 56 18.35 13.84 -2.56
C LEU A 56 17.18 13.41 -1.67
N ASN A 57 16.13 12.86 -2.28
CA ASN A 57 14.99 12.31 -1.56
C ASN A 57 15.46 11.06 -0.83
N GLU A 58 15.95 11.23 0.41
CA GLU A 58 16.36 10.11 1.25
C GLU A 58 15.10 9.45 1.81
N ASN A 59 14.86 8.21 1.39
CA ASN A 59 13.81 7.39 1.97
C ASN A 59 14.25 6.99 3.39
N PHE A 60 13.83 7.77 4.39
CA PHE A 60 14.01 7.44 5.80
C PHE A 60 13.09 6.27 6.19
N PHE A 61 13.43 5.06 5.74
CA PHE A 61 12.78 3.86 6.22
C PHE A 61 13.20 3.63 7.68
N SER A 62 12.38 4.09 8.62
CA SER A 62 12.65 3.89 10.05
C SER A 62 12.17 2.51 10.49
N PHE A 63 13.03 1.77 11.18
CA PHE A 63 12.73 0.45 11.75
C PHE A 63 11.51 0.47 12.69
N SER A 64 11.21 1.62 13.30
CA SER A 64 10.03 1.84 14.15
C SER A 64 8.69 1.58 13.43
N TYR A 65 8.57 1.94 12.15
CA TYR A 65 7.35 1.71 11.39
C TYR A 65 7.13 0.22 11.10
N LEU A 66 8.21 -0.50 10.82
CA LEU A 66 8.16 -1.94 10.58
C LEU A 66 7.76 -2.70 11.86
N ASN A 67 8.32 -2.32 13.02
CA ASN A 67 7.95 -2.94 14.30
C ASN A 67 6.48 -2.69 14.66
N LEU A 68 5.98 -1.47 14.43
CA LEU A 68 4.57 -1.13 14.64
C LEU A 68 3.66 -1.98 13.74
N LEU A 69 4.03 -2.19 12.48
CA LEU A 69 3.26 -3.00 11.54
C LEU A 69 3.21 -4.47 11.96
N ILE A 70 4.35 -5.04 12.37
CA ILE A 70 4.41 -6.44 12.82
C ILE A 70 3.57 -6.63 14.09
N LEU A 71 3.72 -5.75 15.08
CA LEU A 71 2.95 -5.79 16.32
C LEU A 71 1.44 -5.67 16.05
N PHE A 72 1.05 -4.73 15.17
CA PHE A 72 -0.34 -4.57 14.76
C PHE A 72 -0.94 -5.85 14.18
N VAL A 73 -0.23 -6.52 13.28
CA VAL A 73 -0.71 -7.76 12.63
C VAL A 73 -0.88 -8.90 13.65
N ILE A 74 0.07 -9.06 14.58
CA ILE A 74 0.00 -10.12 15.61
C ILE A 74 -1.16 -9.84 16.57
N PHE A 75 -1.28 -8.60 17.05
CA PHE A 75 -2.33 -8.20 17.98
C PHE A 75 -3.75 -8.30 17.35
N ASP A 76 -3.89 -7.96 16.08
CA ASP A 76 -5.15 -8.09 15.34
C ASP A 76 -5.58 -9.57 15.19
N LEU A 77 -4.61 -10.47 14.98
CA LEU A 77 -4.85 -11.92 14.97
C LEU A 77 -5.33 -12.41 16.34
N GLU A 78 -4.68 -11.97 17.43
CA GLU A 78 -5.07 -12.35 18.80
C GLU A 78 -6.48 -11.87 19.17
N ILE A 79 -6.86 -10.65 18.77
CA ILE A 79 -8.23 -10.15 18.96
C ILE A 79 -9.23 -10.93 18.12
N SER A 80 -8.87 -11.26 16.87
CA SER A 80 -9.73 -12.08 16.00
C SER A 80 -10.02 -13.45 16.60
N LEU A 81 -9.04 -14.06 17.28
CA LEU A 81 -9.24 -15.29 18.05
C LEU A 81 -10.15 -15.06 19.26
N LEU A 82 -10.00 -13.93 19.96
CA LEU A 82 -10.83 -13.60 21.12
C LEU A 82 -12.30 -13.35 20.73
N LEU A 83 -12.56 -12.75 19.56
CA LEU A 83 -13.92 -12.54 19.04
C LEU A 83 -14.69 -13.84 18.82
N ASN A 84 -14.01 -14.97 18.65
CA ASN A 84 -14.65 -16.27 18.50
C ASN A 84 -15.48 -16.69 19.73
N ILE A 85 -15.23 -16.06 20.89
CA ILE A 85 -16.02 -16.29 22.12
C ILE A 85 -17.52 -16.04 21.94
N VAL A 86 -17.92 -15.17 21.02
CA VAL A 86 -19.34 -14.86 20.75
C VAL A 86 -20.05 -16.05 20.09
N TYR A 87 -19.31 -16.88 19.35
CA TYR A 87 -19.84 -18.05 18.67
C TYR A 87 -19.80 -19.31 19.54
N ASP A 88 -18.89 -19.35 20.53
CA ASP A 88 -18.81 -20.43 21.50
C ASP A 88 -19.88 -20.28 22.60
N GLY A 89 -20.60 -21.37 22.90
CA GLY A 89 -21.50 -21.40 24.05
C GLY A 89 -20.73 -21.30 25.38
N ILE A 90 -21.35 -20.73 26.41
CA ILE A 90 -20.73 -20.57 27.73
C ILE A 90 -20.68 -21.92 28.46
N TRP A 91 -19.56 -22.63 28.31
CA TRP A 91 -19.18 -23.76 29.15
C TRP A 91 -18.10 -23.35 30.15
N TYR A 92 -18.16 -23.89 31.38
CA TYR A 92 -17.20 -23.57 32.45
C TYR A 92 -15.73 -23.84 32.07
N TYR A 93 -15.48 -24.86 31.26
CA TYR A 93 -14.12 -25.19 30.78
C TYR A 93 -13.60 -24.14 29.78
N THR A 94 -14.44 -23.78 28.81
CA THR A 94 -14.15 -22.79 27.76
C THR A 94 -13.80 -21.41 28.34
N PHE A 95 -14.45 -21.03 29.44
CA PHE A 95 -14.16 -19.78 30.15
C PHE A 95 -12.70 -19.69 30.62
N TRP A 96 -12.16 -20.76 31.23
CA TRP A 96 -10.78 -20.75 31.72
C TRP A 96 -9.76 -20.66 30.59
N CYS A 97 -10.01 -21.33 29.45
CA CYS A 97 -9.16 -21.22 28.27
C CYS A 97 -9.06 -19.77 27.76
N TYR A 98 -10.20 -19.08 27.59
CA TYR A 98 -10.21 -17.68 27.16
C TYR A 98 -9.59 -16.73 28.20
N PHE A 99 -9.78 -17.00 29.50
CA PHE A 99 -9.16 -16.21 30.56
C PHE A 99 -7.62 -16.28 30.53
N PHE A 100 -7.06 -17.48 30.40
CA PHE A 100 -5.61 -17.64 30.27
C PHE A 100 -5.09 -17.03 28.96
N PHE A 101 -5.82 -17.18 27.85
CA PHE A 101 -5.47 -16.56 26.58
C PHE A 101 -5.38 -15.03 26.70
N PHE A 102 -6.40 -14.40 27.31
CA PHE A 102 -6.39 -12.96 27.58
C PHE A 102 -5.22 -12.53 28.49
N PHE A 103 -4.88 -13.33 29.49
CA PHE A 103 -3.73 -13.07 30.36
C PHE A 103 -2.42 -13.06 29.57
N PHE A 104 -2.21 -14.01 28.65
CA PHE A 104 -1.03 -14.02 27.79
C PHE A 104 -0.95 -12.79 26.88
N LEU A 105 -2.07 -12.35 26.31
CA LEU A 105 -2.15 -11.13 25.49
C LEU A 105 -1.71 -9.89 26.31
N VAL A 106 -2.22 -9.74 27.54
CA VAL A 106 -1.83 -8.62 28.42
C VAL A 106 -0.33 -8.68 28.76
N VAL A 107 0.19 -9.86 29.09
CA VAL A 107 1.61 -10.04 29.42
C VAL A 107 2.49 -9.74 28.21
N GLY A 108 2.14 -10.23 27.01
CA GLY A 108 2.85 -9.95 25.77
C GLY A 108 2.93 -8.45 25.49
N TYR A 109 1.80 -7.76 25.59
CA TYR A 109 1.76 -6.31 25.39
C TYR A 109 2.63 -5.54 26.39
N VAL A 110 2.63 -5.93 27.67
CA VAL A 110 3.49 -5.30 28.69
C VAL A 110 4.97 -5.51 28.38
N VAL A 111 5.36 -6.69 27.90
CA VAL A 111 6.75 -6.99 27.51
C VAL A 111 7.17 -6.11 26.33
N GLU A 112 6.33 -5.96 25.30
CA GLU A 112 6.62 -5.13 24.13
C GLU A 112 6.78 -3.65 24.49
N LEU A 113 5.94 -3.13 25.40
CA LEU A 113 6.07 -1.79 25.95
C LEU A 113 7.41 -1.59 26.67
N LYS A 114 7.85 -2.59 27.45
CA LYS A 114 9.12 -2.54 28.18
C LYS A 114 10.34 -2.60 27.24
N LEU A 115 10.25 -3.34 26.14
CA LEU A 115 11.30 -3.42 25.13
C LEU A 115 11.40 -2.15 24.27
N GLY A 116 10.38 -1.28 24.30
CA GLY A 116 10.44 0.03 23.67
C GLY A 116 10.19 0.01 22.16
N TYR A 117 9.65 -1.08 21.60
CA TYR A 117 9.29 -1.15 20.18
C TYR A 117 8.23 -0.12 19.76
N ILE A 118 7.41 0.33 20.71
CA ILE A 118 6.35 1.33 20.53
C ILE A 118 6.87 2.75 20.81
N LYS A 119 8.06 2.89 21.42
CA LYS A 119 8.58 4.19 21.82
C LYS A 119 9.08 4.95 20.61
N TRP A 120 8.35 6.00 20.24
CA TRP A 120 8.89 7.03 19.37
C TRP A 120 9.86 7.90 20.16
N ILE A 121 11.14 7.77 19.85
CA ILE A 121 12.15 8.75 20.26
C ILE A 121 11.94 9.97 19.38
N ASN A 122 11.67 11.10 20.05
CA ASN A 122 11.81 12.44 19.49
C ASN A 122 13.29 12.83 19.45
#